data_AF-A0A838KJU5-F1
#
_entry.id   AF-A0A838KJU5-F1
#
_cell.length_a   1.000
_cell.length_b   1.000
_cell.length_c   1.000
_cell.angle_alpha   90.00
_cell.angle_beta   90.00
_cell.angle_gamma   90.00
#
_symmetry.space_group_name_H-M   'P 1'
#
loop_
_entity.id
_entity.type
_entity.pdbx_description
1 polymer ?
#
loop_
_entity_poly.entity_id
_entity_poly.type
_entity_poly.pdbx_seq_one_letter_code
_entity_poly.pdbx_strand_id
1 'polypeptide(L)'
;TDLTSSTRGWIHAEGNDGFIKVIEDADRGVLVGACVAGPYAGEVLSALAVAVHGEVPTARLLSMIYAYPTFHRAIEEALKALDAKG
;
A
#
# COMPACT_ATOMS: atom_id res chain seq x y z
N THR A 1 -5.00 -0.83 -5.42
CA THR A 1 -3.99 -1.39 -6.32
C THR A 1 -4.09 -2.88 -6.34
N ASP A 2 -4.10 -3.47 -7.54
CA ASP A 2 -4.14 -4.92 -7.76
C ASP A 2 -2.72 -5.50 -7.60
N LEU A 3 -2.55 -6.50 -6.73
CA LEU A 3 -1.26 -7.14 -6.46
C LEU A 3 -0.74 -7.95 -7.66
N THR A 4 -1.62 -8.38 -8.57
CA THR A 4 -1.25 -9.08 -9.82
C THR A 4 -0.50 -8.22 -10.81
N SER A 5 -0.75 -6.91 -10.79
CA SER A 5 -0.02 -5.94 -11.59
C SER A 5 1.36 -5.56 -11.01
N SER A 6 1.67 -5.99 -9.78
CA SER A 6 2.97 -5.71 -9.16
C SER A 6 4.04 -6.71 -9.62
N THR A 7 5.30 -6.27 -9.72
CA THR A 7 6.40 -7.14 -10.19
C THR A 7 6.60 -8.36 -9.31
N ARG A 8 6.42 -8.25 -7.98
CA ARG A 8 6.51 -9.40 -7.07
C ARG A 8 5.34 -10.34 -7.25
N GLY A 9 4.14 -9.79 -7.44
CA GLY A 9 2.97 -10.61 -7.70
C GLY A 9 3.09 -11.42 -8.97
N TRP A 10 3.56 -10.80 -10.06
CA TRP A 10 3.73 -11.47 -11.35
C TRP A 10 4.70 -12.67 -11.29
N ILE A 11 5.75 -12.60 -10.46
CA ILE A 11 6.72 -13.70 -10.27
C ILE A 11 6.18 -14.82 -9.36
N HIS A 12 5.18 -14.56 -8.52
CA HIS A 12 4.64 -15.55 -7.58
C HIS A 12 3.79 -16.66 -8.26
N ALA A 13 3.44 -16.48 -9.54
CA ALA A 13 2.83 -17.45 -10.47
C ALA A 13 1.43 -17.99 -10.12
N GLU A 14 1.19 -18.55 -8.93
CA GLU A 14 -0.13 -19.07 -8.50
C GLU A 14 -0.52 -18.48 -7.12
N GLY A 15 -1.78 -18.05 -6.96
CA GLY A 15 -2.30 -17.53 -5.68
C GLY A 15 -2.05 -16.03 -5.42
N ASN A 16 -1.63 -15.28 -6.42
CA ASN A 16 -1.30 -13.85 -6.29
C ASN A 16 -2.50 -12.88 -6.40
N ASP A 17 -3.73 -13.40 -6.44
CA ASP A 17 -4.91 -12.54 -6.39
C ASP A 17 -4.93 -11.79 -5.07
N GLY A 18 -5.04 -10.47 -5.16
CA GLY A 18 -5.06 -9.63 -3.99
C GLY A 18 -5.02 -8.15 -4.32
N PHE A 19 -5.30 -7.33 -3.32
CA PHE A 19 -5.32 -5.89 -3.48
C PHE A 19 -4.89 -5.19 -2.20
N ILE A 20 -4.43 -3.95 -2.39
CA ILE A 20 -4.28 -2.96 -1.33
C ILE A 20 -5.25 -1.82 -1.61
N LYS A 21 -6.07 -1.47 -0.63
CA LYS A 21 -6.90 -0.27 -0.63
C LYS A 21 -6.51 0.59 0.57
N VAL A 22 -6.26 1.87 0.33
CA VAL A 22 -6.00 2.88 1.35
C VAL A 22 -7.08 3.95 1.30
N ILE A 23 -7.32 4.58 2.45
CA ILE A 23 -8.31 5.66 2.62
C ILE A 23 -7.59 6.81 3.31
N GLU A 24 -7.63 7.98 2.69
CA GLU A 24 -7.03 9.21 3.22
C GLU A 24 -8.14 10.17 3.67
N ASP A 25 -7.87 10.90 4.75
CA ASP A 25 -8.55 12.15 5.06
C ASP A 25 -7.89 13.30 4.27
N ALA A 26 -8.57 13.76 3.21
CA ALA A 26 -8.01 14.73 2.26
C ALA A 26 -7.75 16.11 2.89
N ASP A 27 -8.45 16.48 3.96
CA ASP A 27 -8.23 17.76 4.64
C ASP A 27 -6.94 17.72 5.47
N ARG A 28 -6.56 16.53 5.96
CA ARG A 28 -5.39 16.32 6.84
C ARG A 28 -4.18 15.72 6.12
N GLY A 29 -4.37 15.08 4.97
CA GLY A 29 -3.30 14.40 4.21
C GLY A 29 -2.72 13.18 4.95
N VAL A 30 -3.56 12.44 5.68
CA VAL A 30 -3.16 11.26 6.46
C VAL A 30 -4.06 10.07 6.18
N LEU A 31 -3.51 8.86 6.25
CA LEU A 31 -4.31 7.64 6.11
C LEU A 31 -5.20 7.44 7.34
N VAL A 32 -6.49 7.22 7.11
CA VAL A 32 -7.48 6.87 8.16
C VAL A 32 -7.88 5.41 8.13
N GLY A 33 -7.46 4.66 7.11
CA GLY A 33 -7.70 3.22 7.04
C GLY A 33 -7.03 2.54 5.86
N ALA A 34 -6.92 1.22 5.96
CA ALA A 34 -6.44 0.38 4.87
C ALA A 34 -7.09 -1.02 4.92
N CYS A 35 -7.17 -1.67 3.76
CA CYS A 35 -7.57 -3.05 3.60
C CYS A 35 -6.57 -3.75 2.67
N VAL A 36 -6.08 -4.92 3.10
CA VAL A 36 -5.17 -5.73 2.32
C VAL A 36 -5.71 -7.16 2.27
N ALA A 37 -5.79 -7.72 1.07
CA ALA A 37 -6.14 -9.12 0.85
C ALA A 37 -5.15 -9.71 -0.15
N GLY A 38 -4.75 -10.96 0.05
CA GLY A 38 -3.78 -11.68 -0.78
C GLY A 38 -2.61 -12.26 0.03
N PRO A 39 -1.61 -12.85 -0.66
CA PRO A 39 -0.40 -13.36 -0.02
C PRO A 39 0.32 -12.26 0.77
N TYR A 40 0.78 -12.58 1.98
CA TYR A 40 1.52 -11.66 2.87
C TYR A 40 0.74 -10.41 3.29
N ALA A 41 -0.61 -10.50 3.34
CA ALA A 41 -1.47 -9.39 3.75
C ALA A 41 -1.17 -8.88 5.17
N GLY A 42 -0.81 -9.78 6.10
CA GLY A 42 -0.50 -9.40 7.48
C GLY A 42 0.74 -8.51 7.58
N GLU A 43 1.79 -8.85 6.84
CA GLU A 43 3.06 -8.12 6.80
C GLU A 43 2.89 -6.73 6.19
N VAL A 44 2.10 -6.61 5.11
CA VAL A 44 1.79 -5.32 4.48
C VAL A 44 0.86 -4.48 5.36
N LEU A 45 -0.18 -5.10 5.93
CA LEU A 45 -1.15 -4.41 6.77
C LEU A 45 -0.51 -3.87 8.05
N SER A 46 0.49 -4.55 8.61
CA SER A 46 1.25 -4.08 9.78
C SER A 46 1.87 -2.70 9.55
N ALA A 47 2.53 -2.49 8.41
CA ALA A 47 3.12 -1.18 8.07
C ALA A 47 2.05 -0.09 7.94
N LEU A 48 0.91 -0.41 7.31
CA LEU A 48 -0.21 0.51 7.16
C LEU A 48 -0.91 0.82 8.49
N ALA A 49 -1.01 -0.16 9.39
CA ALA A 49 -1.56 0.04 10.73
C ALA A 49 -0.71 1.03 11.54
N VAL A 50 0.62 0.93 11.47
CA VAL A 50 1.54 1.90 12.08
C VAL A 50 1.37 3.28 11.44
N ALA A 51 1.28 3.36 10.11
CA ALA A 51 1.10 4.64 9.42
C ALA A 51 -0.21 5.35 9.78
N VAL A 52 -1.32 4.61 9.89
CA VAL A 52 -2.63 5.14 10.33
C VAL A 52 -2.56 5.57 11.79
N HIS A 53 -2.04 4.73 12.68
CA HIS A 53 -1.97 5.04 14.11
C HIS A 53 -1.05 6.24 14.41
N GLY A 54 0.05 6.35 13.66
CA GLY A 54 1.01 7.46 13.78
C GLY A 54 0.60 8.72 13.01
N GLU A 55 -0.56 8.72 12.34
CA GLU A 55 -1.03 9.81 11.48
C GLU A 55 0.07 10.32 10.52
N VAL A 56 0.82 9.37 9.94
CA VAL A 56 1.96 9.71 9.09
C VAL A 56 1.45 10.38 7.80
N PRO A 57 1.93 11.58 7.44
CA PRO A 57 1.49 12.24 6.21
C PRO A 57 1.73 11.36 4.98
N THR A 58 0.76 11.28 4.09
CA THR A 58 0.85 10.45 2.86
C THR A 58 2.00 10.88 1.96
N ALA A 59 2.27 12.18 1.85
CA ALA A 59 3.44 12.73 1.16
C ALA A 59 4.77 12.22 1.75
N ARG A 60 4.85 12.01 3.07
CA ARG A 60 6.03 11.42 3.73
C ARG A 60 6.16 9.94 3.39
N LEU A 61 5.07 9.20 3.38
CA LEU A 61 5.06 7.78 2.97
C LEU A 61 5.49 7.59 1.50
N LEU A 62 5.09 8.51 0.61
CA LEU A 62 5.50 8.53 -0.80
C LEU A 62 7.00 8.81 -1.01
N SER A 63 7.62 9.57 -0.11
CA SER A 63 9.06 9.87 -0.17
C SER A 63 9.96 8.71 0.26
N MET A 64 9.39 7.63 0.81
CA MET A 64 10.14 6.52 1.36
C MET A 64 10.70 5.60 0.25
N ILE A 65 11.88 5.02 0.48
CA ILE A 65 12.46 4.03 -0.43
C ILE A 65 11.87 2.65 -0.12
N TYR A 66 10.99 2.16 -1.00
CA TYR A 66 10.42 0.82 -0.89
C TYR A 66 11.34 -0.23 -1.49
N ALA A 67 11.69 -1.24 -0.69
CA ALA A 67 12.55 -2.33 -1.12
C ALA A 67 11.94 -3.09 -2.32
N TYR A 68 12.74 -3.26 -3.38
CA TYR A 68 12.36 -4.03 -4.56
C TYR A 68 13.04 -5.41 -4.57
N PRO A 69 12.35 -6.49 -4.99
CA PRO A 69 10.94 -6.53 -5.38
C PRO A 69 10.08 -6.98 -4.19
N THR A 70 9.47 -6.17 -3.33
CA THR A 70 8.66 -6.72 -2.21
C THR A 70 7.15 -6.52 -2.40
N PHE A 71 6.31 -7.30 -1.71
CA PHE A 71 4.87 -7.00 -1.60
C PHE A 71 4.62 -5.68 -0.86
N HIS A 72 5.49 -5.35 0.10
CA HIS A 72 5.48 -4.06 0.79
C HIS A 72 5.58 -2.87 -0.17
N ARG A 73 6.31 -2.99 -1.30
CA ARG A 73 6.37 -1.95 -2.34
C ARG A 73 5.00 -1.64 -2.97
N ALA A 74 4.03 -2.55 -2.94
CA ALA A 74 2.70 -2.27 -3.48
C ALA A 74 1.94 -1.18 -2.69
N ILE A 75 2.38 -0.84 -1.47
CA ILE A 75 1.91 0.34 -0.74
C ILE A 75 2.22 1.63 -1.53
N GLU A 76 3.44 1.75 -2.09
CA GLU A 76 3.85 2.91 -2.89
C GLU A 76 2.89 3.15 -4.06
N GLU A 77 2.54 2.07 -4.77
CA GLU A 77 1.62 2.12 -5.90
C GLU A 77 0.18 2.44 -5.46
N ALA A 78 -0.24 1.99 -4.28
CA ALA A 78 -1.54 2.36 -3.71
C ALA A 78 -1.61 3.85 -3.32
N LEU A 79 -0.52 4.41 -2.80
CA LEU A 79 -0.42 5.83 -2.46
C LEU A 79 -0.40 6.71 -3.72
N LYS A 80 0.36 6.34 -4.76
CA LYS A 80 0.34 7.05 -6.06
C LYS A 80 -1.03 7.05 -6.71
N ALA A 81 -1.75 5.94 -6.63
CA ALA A 81 -3.12 5.83 -7.16
C ALA A 81 -4.14 6.65 -6.36
N LEU A 82 -3.81 7.07 -5.13
CA LEU A 82 -4.62 7.98 -4.31
C LEU A 82 -4.35 9.44 -4.71
N ASP A 83 -3.08 9.81 -4.89
CA ASP A 83 -2.66 11.14 -5.36
C ASP A 83 -3.23 11.48 -6.74
N ALA A 84 -3.27 10.51 -7.66
CA ALA A 84 -3.85 10.70 -8.99
C ALA A 84 -5.38 10.90 -9.01
N LYS A 85 -6.06 10.82 -7.86
CA LYS A 85 -7.52 10.98 -7.72
C LYS A 85 -7.93 12.26 -6.97
N GLY A 86 -6.98 12.96 -6.36
CA GLY A 86 -7.18 14.29 -5.75
C GLY A 86 -7.02 15.39 -6.78
#